data_AF-A0A356AK69-F1
#
_entry.id   AF-A0A356AK69-F1
#
_cell.length_a   1.000
_cell.length_b   1.000
_cell.length_c   1.000
_cell.angle_alpha   90.00
_cell.angle_beta   90.00
_cell.angle_gamma   90.00
#
_symmetry.space_group_name_H-M   'P 1'
#
loop_
_entity.id
_entity.type
_entity.pdbx_description
1 polymer ?
#
loop_
_entity_poly.entity_id
_entity_poly.type
_entity_poly.pdbx_seq_one_letter_code
_entity_poly.pdbx_strand_id
1 'polypeptide(L)'
;LESAHAAGVKVIGSSHQFDGTPSREEIIGRLRKMQAMGADISKIAVMPQNETDVIRLLEATAIMHKKYAEKPIAAISMAKLGVVSRITGEIFGSALTFGTVKKESAPGQIDSAMLCRMMQDI
;
A
#
# COMPACT_ATOMS: atom_id res chain seq x y z
N LEU A 1 -18.00 -2.82 -9.71
CA LEU A 1 -18.02 -3.04 -8.25
C LEU A 1 -19.34 -3.66 -7.83
N GLU A 2 -20.46 -3.09 -8.27
CA GLU A 2 -21.81 -3.61 -8.01
C GLU A 2 -21.98 -5.11 -8.27
N SER A 3 -21.55 -5.65 -9.43
CA SER A 3 -21.67 -7.08 -9.71
C SER A 3 -20.84 -7.97 -8.75
N ALA A 4 -19.66 -7.50 -8.34
CA ALA A 4 -18.83 -8.23 -7.37
C ALA A 4 -19.47 -8.21 -5.98
N HIS A 5 -19.98 -7.07 -5.55
CA HIS A 5 -20.68 -6.92 -4.27
C HIS A 5 -21.99 -7.69 -4.23
N ALA A 6 -22.76 -7.71 -5.33
CA ALA A 6 -23.98 -8.52 -5.47
C ALA A 6 -23.69 -10.03 -5.33
N ALA A 7 -22.48 -10.47 -5.72
CA ALA A 7 -21.99 -11.82 -5.52
C ALA A 7 -21.33 -12.05 -4.14
N GLY A 8 -21.33 -11.07 -3.23
CA GLY A 8 -20.71 -11.17 -1.91
C GLY A 8 -19.18 -11.09 -1.92
N VAL A 9 -18.56 -10.69 -3.03
CA VAL A 9 -17.09 -10.62 -3.19
C VAL A 9 -16.58 -9.23 -2.80
N LYS A 10 -15.50 -9.20 -1.99
CA LYS A 10 -14.80 -7.95 -1.62
C LYS A 10 -13.84 -7.51 -2.72
N VAL A 11 -13.67 -6.19 -2.87
CA VAL A 11 -12.83 -5.62 -3.95
C VAL A 11 -11.70 -4.76 -3.41
N ILE A 12 -10.49 -5.06 -3.88
CA ILE A 12 -9.32 -4.18 -3.72
C ILE A 12 -9.28 -3.22 -4.92
N GLY A 13 -9.60 -1.95 -4.69
CA GLY A 13 -9.31 -0.89 -5.66
C GLY A 13 -7.81 -0.64 -5.66
N SER A 14 -7.15 -0.64 -6.82
CA SER A 14 -5.69 -0.49 -6.87
C SER A 14 -5.21 0.54 -7.90
N SER A 15 -4.17 1.28 -7.54
CA SER A 15 -3.43 2.19 -8.41
C SER A 15 -1.94 1.87 -8.31
N HIS A 16 -1.25 1.87 -9.45
CA HIS A 16 0.17 1.57 -9.53
C HIS A 16 0.88 2.68 -10.31
N GLN A 17 2.02 3.14 -9.81
CA GLN A 17 2.86 4.12 -10.49
C GLN A 17 4.32 3.63 -10.49
N PHE A 18 4.80 3.26 -11.67
CA PHE A 18 6.11 2.62 -11.84
C PHE A 18 7.24 3.59 -12.16
N ASP A 19 6.92 4.83 -12.54
CA ASP A 19 7.87 5.86 -12.98
C ASP A 19 8.31 6.80 -11.84
N GLY A 20 7.59 6.84 -10.73
CA GLY A 20 7.93 7.69 -9.59
C GLY A 20 6.94 7.61 -8.43
N THR A 21 7.15 8.49 -7.46
CA THR A 21 6.27 8.67 -6.31
C THR A 21 5.58 10.04 -6.41
N PRO A 22 4.25 10.07 -6.65
CA PRO A 22 3.52 11.33 -6.79
C PRO A 22 3.48 12.12 -5.48
N SER A 23 2.92 13.32 -5.53
CA SER A 23 2.79 14.16 -4.33
C SER A 23 1.95 13.46 -3.26
N ARG A 24 2.16 13.86 -2.00
CA ARG A 24 1.41 13.34 -0.85
C ARG A 24 -0.09 13.54 -1.03
N GLU A 25 -0.49 14.71 -1.51
CA GLU A 25 -1.88 15.09 -1.77
C GLU A 25 -2.49 14.22 -2.87
N GLU A 26 -1.72 13.90 -3.92
CA GLU A 26 -2.18 13.02 -4.99
C GLU A 26 -2.34 11.57 -4.52
N ILE A 27 -1.40 11.05 -3.72
CA ILE A 27 -1.51 9.72 -3.10
C ILE A 27 -2.81 9.62 -2.30
N ILE A 28 -3.05 10.59 -1.41
CA ILE A 28 -4.27 10.65 -0.58
C ILE A 28 -5.51 10.78 -1.47
N GLY A 29 -5.47 11.65 -2.48
CA GLY A 29 -6.58 11.87 -3.41
C GLY A 29 -6.99 10.59 -4.16
N ARG A 30 -6.00 9.81 -4.63
CA ARG A 30 -6.24 8.52 -5.30
C ARG A 30 -6.87 7.50 -4.36
N LEU A 31 -6.38 7.38 -3.13
CA LEU A 31 -6.93 6.47 -2.11
C LEU A 31 -8.37 6.85 -1.74
N ARG A 32 -8.65 8.15 -1.51
CA ARG A 32 -10.01 8.65 -1.25
C ARG A 32 -10.95 8.41 -2.42
N LYS A 33 -10.47 8.57 -3.66
CA LYS A 33 -11.27 8.27 -4.86
C LYS A 33 -11.64 6.79 -4.92
N MET A 34 -10.71 5.88 -4.63
CA MET A 34 -10.99 4.43 -4.59
C MET A 34 -12.04 4.10 -3.51
N GLN A 35 -11.94 4.70 -2.32
CA GLN A 35 -12.94 4.57 -1.26
C GLN A 35 -14.32 5.07 -1.73
N ALA A 36 -14.39 6.27 -2.32
CA ALA A 36 -15.65 6.87 -2.81
C ALA A 36 -16.29 6.05 -3.95
N MET A 37 -15.48 5.34 -4.74
CA MET A 37 -15.97 4.41 -5.76
C MET A 37 -16.54 3.12 -5.17
N GLY A 38 -16.35 2.86 -3.87
CA GLY A 38 -16.88 1.69 -3.18
C GLY A 38 -15.87 0.55 -2.98
N ALA A 39 -14.57 0.78 -3.17
CA ALA A 39 -13.57 -0.25 -2.85
C ALA A 39 -13.67 -0.69 -1.38
N ASP A 40 -13.40 -1.97 -1.11
CA ASP A 40 -13.33 -2.49 0.26
C ASP A 40 -11.95 -2.32 0.88
N ILE A 41 -10.92 -2.30 0.03
CA ILE A 41 -9.56 -1.91 0.39
C ILE A 41 -9.05 -0.98 -0.71
N SER A 42 -8.53 0.19 -0.32
CA SER A 42 -7.87 1.11 -1.26
C SER A 42 -6.37 0.86 -1.25
N LYS A 43 -5.80 0.47 -2.40
CA LYS A 43 -4.39 0.09 -2.54
C LYS A 43 -3.65 1.05 -3.48
N ILE A 44 -2.46 1.49 -3.07
CA ILE A 44 -1.53 2.20 -3.94
C ILE A 44 -0.12 1.59 -3.86
N ALA A 45 0.55 1.49 -5.01
CA ALA A 45 1.96 1.12 -5.08
C ALA A 45 2.73 2.12 -5.97
N VAL A 46 3.84 2.64 -5.48
CA VAL A 46 4.62 3.70 -6.14
C VAL A 46 6.10 3.33 -6.21
N MET A 47 6.82 3.85 -7.21
CA MET A 47 8.26 3.61 -7.36
C MET A 47 9.05 4.77 -6.74
N PRO A 48 9.85 4.55 -5.68
CA PRO A 48 10.70 5.60 -5.14
C PRO A 48 11.91 5.82 -6.05
N GLN A 49 12.28 7.08 -6.29
CA GLN A 49 13.52 7.47 -6.96
C GLN A 49 14.62 7.85 -5.95
N ASN A 50 14.23 8.13 -4.70
CA ASN A 50 15.12 8.48 -3.58
C ASN A 50 14.41 8.22 -2.24
N GLU A 51 15.11 8.40 -1.12
CA GLU A 51 14.63 8.14 0.25
C GLU A 51 13.45 9.05 0.61
N THR A 52 13.42 10.28 0.10
CA THR A 52 12.33 11.23 0.39
C THR A 52 11.01 10.79 -0.21
N ASP A 53 11.04 10.03 -1.31
CA ASP A 53 9.86 9.42 -1.89
C ASP A 53 9.28 8.33 -0.98
N VAL A 54 10.14 7.54 -0.35
CA VAL A 54 9.71 6.53 0.63
C VAL A 54 9.04 7.21 1.82
N ILE A 55 9.66 8.27 2.36
CA ILE A 55 9.10 9.07 3.46
C ILE A 55 7.74 9.65 3.05
N ARG A 56 7.63 10.20 1.83
CA ARG A 56 6.39 10.79 1.31
C ARG A 56 5.24 9.78 1.27
N LEU A 57 5.52 8.55 0.83
CA LEU A 57 4.51 7.50 0.87
C LEU A 57 4.09 7.16 2.31
N LEU A 58 5.05 6.96 3.22
CA LEU A 58 4.75 6.64 4.62
C LEU A 58 3.93 7.74 5.30
N GLU A 59 4.29 9.00 5.05
CA GLU A 59 3.56 10.17 5.52
C GLU A 59 2.13 10.22 4.95
N ALA A 60 1.98 10.04 3.63
CA ALA A 60 0.67 9.99 2.98
C ALA A 60 -0.20 8.85 3.54
N THR A 61 0.40 7.70 3.84
CA THR A 61 -0.27 6.53 4.43
C THR A 61 -0.81 6.86 5.82
N ALA A 62 0.03 7.43 6.70
CA ALA A 62 -0.37 7.79 8.05
C ALA A 62 -1.47 8.87 8.07
N ILE A 63 -1.38 9.86 7.18
CA ILE A 63 -2.42 10.90 7.05
C ILE A 63 -3.72 10.30 6.54
N MET A 64 -3.67 9.47 5.48
CA MET A 64 -4.84 8.79 4.94
C MET A 64 -5.53 7.95 6.01
N HIS A 65 -4.77 7.11 6.72
CA HIS A 65 -5.27 6.24 7.77
C HIS A 65 -5.92 7.03 8.91
N LYS A 66 -5.26 8.07 9.44
CA LYS A 66 -5.74 8.82 10.61
C LYS A 66 -6.91 9.76 10.32
N LYS A 67 -7.00 10.32 9.11
CA LYS A 67 -7.94 11.41 8.81
C LYS A 67 -9.08 11.04 7.87
N TYR A 68 -8.90 10.05 6.99
CA TYR A 68 -9.79 9.86 5.85
C TYR A 68 -10.26 8.42 5.61
N ALA A 69 -9.54 7.43 6.14
CA ALA A 69 -9.85 6.03 5.90
C ALA A 69 -11.12 5.60 6.65
N GLU A 70 -12.14 5.21 5.90
CA GLU A 70 -13.35 4.55 6.42
C GLU A 70 -13.22 3.02 6.38
N LYS A 71 -12.29 2.53 5.56
CA LYS A 71 -11.97 1.11 5.35
C LYS A 71 -10.46 0.91 5.30
N PRO A 72 -9.95 -0.33 5.42
CA PRO A 72 -8.53 -0.60 5.34
C PRO A 72 -7.88 -0.08 4.05
N ILE A 73 -6.62 0.36 4.16
CA ILE A 73 -5.81 0.78 3.01
C ILE A 73 -4.54 -0.07 2.92
N ALA A 74 -3.93 -0.07 1.74
CA ALA A 74 -2.62 -0.66 1.53
C ALA A 74 -1.74 0.31 0.73
N ALA A 75 -0.54 0.58 1.21
CA ALA A 75 0.39 1.49 0.56
C ALA A 75 1.78 0.87 0.50
N ILE A 76 2.38 0.85 -0.68
CA ILE A 76 3.64 0.15 -0.94
C ILE A 76 4.60 1.06 -1.72
N SER A 77 5.79 1.27 -1.16
CA SER A 77 6.92 1.81 -1.89
C SER A 77 7.67 0.61 -2.47
N MET A 78 7.77 0.56 -3.79
CA MET A 78 8.34 -0.58 -4.51
C MET A 78 9.87 -0.59 -4.45
N ALA A 79 10.48 -1.64 -5.00
CA ALA A 79 11.92 -1.85 -5.04
C ALA A 79 12.58 -1.97 -3.66
N LYS A 80 13.90 -2.18 -3.67
CA LYS A 80 14.70 -2.37 -2.46
C LYS A 80 14.64 -1.16 -1.51
N LEU A 81 14.59 0.04 -2.08
CA LEU A 81 14.55 1.30 -1.31
C LEU A 81 13.25 1.43 -0.49
N GLY A 82 12.14 0.92 -1.02
CA GLY A 82 10.83 0.98 -0.37
C GLY A 82 10.53 -0.13 0.63
N VAL A 83 11.47 -1.05 0.91
CA VAL A 83 11.26 -2.22 1.78
C VAL A 83 10.68 -1.85 3.15
N VAL A 84 11.09 -0.72 3.73
CA VAL A 84 10.56 -0.24 5.02
C VAL A 84 9.04 -0.06 5.02
N SER A 85 8.44 0.31 3.88
CA SER A 85 6.98 0.43 3.75
C SER A 85 6.24 -0.91 3.83
N ARG A 86 6.93 -2.02 3.59
CA ARG A 86 6.35 -3.37 3.62
C ARG A 86 6.26 -3.95 5.03
N ILE A 87 7.10 -3.47 5.95
CA ILE A 87 7.24 -3.99 7.33
C ILE A 87 6.60 -3.06 8.37
N THR A 88 6.49 -1.77 8.09
CA THR A 88 5.99 -0.76 9.04
C THR A 88 4.48 -0.49 8.91
N GLY A 89 3.73 -1.44 8.36
CA GLY A 89 2.30 -1.29 8.11
C GLY A 89 1.48 -0.98 9.37
N GLU A 90 1.81 -1.64 10.49
CA GLU A 90 1.17 -1.44 11.80
C GLU A 90 1.37 -0.01 12.34
N ILE A 91 2.53 0.59 12.08
CA ILE A 91 2.87 1.94 12.54
C ILE A 91 2.17 3.03 11.71
N PHE A 92 2.19 2.89 10.38
CA PHE A 92 1.71 3.93 9.46
C PHE A 92 0.29 3.71 8.93
N GLY A 93 -0.32 2.54 9.18
CA GLY A 93 -1.72 2.26 8.84
C GLY A 93 -1.95 1.52 7.51
N SER A 94 -0.95 0.81 7.00
CA SER A 94 -1.13 -0.11 5.87
C SER A 94 -1.56 -1.49 6.39
N ALA A 95 -2.78 -1.90 6.08
CA ALA A 95 -3.40 -3.13 6.59
C ALA A 95 -2.95 -4.41 5.87
N LEU A 96 -2.18 -4.27 4.78
CA LEU A 96 -1.82 -5.35 3.87
C LEU A 96 -0.40 -5.12 3.35
N THR A 97 0.40 -6.18 3.31
CA THR A 97 1.73 -6.21 2.68
C THR A 97 1.89 -7.46 1.83
N PHE A 98 2.87 -7.45 0.92
CA PHE A 98 3.11 -8.53 -0.02
C PHE A 98 4.54 -9.05 0.13
N GLY A 99 4.66 -10.34 0.46
CA GLY A 99 5.91 -11.11 0.40
C GLY A 99 5.91 -12.11 -0.76
N THR A 100 7.06 -12.70 -1.06
CA THR A 100 7.21 -13.75 -2.09
C THR A 100 7.45 -15.13 -1.47
N VAL A 101 6.95 -16.20 -2.10
CA VAL A 101 7.17 -17.60 -1.66
C VAL A 101 8.27 -18.29 -2.49
N LYS A 102 8.53 -17.81 -3.71
CA LYS A 102 9.53 -18.41 -4.63
C LYS A 102 10.20 -17.36 -5.51
N LYS A 103 9.46 -16.84 -6.50
CA LYS A 103 9.95 -15.84 -7.47
C LYS A 103 9.25 -14.52 -7.21
N GLU A 104 9.99 -13.43 -7.22
CA GLU A 104 9.44 -12.09 -7.06
C GLU A 104 8.42 -11.78 -8.17
N SER A 105 7.21 -11.35 -7.79
CA SER A 105 6.19 -10.83 -8.71
C SER A 105 6.28 -9.30 -8.89
N ALA A 106 7.08 -8.63 -8.06
CA ALA A 106 7.40 -7.22 -8.16
C ALA A 106 8.79 -6.94 -7.54
N PRO A 107 9.56 -5.94 -8.01
CA PRO A 107 10.90 -5.66 -7.50
C PRO A 107 10.92 -5.36 -5.99
N GLY A 108 11.88 -5.98 -5.29
CA GLY A 108 12.13 -5.72 -3.86
C GLY A 108 11.14 -6.43 -2.94
N GLN A 109 10.57 -7.56 -3.37
CA GLN A 109 9.76 -8.41 -2.51
C GLN A 109 10.66 -9.22 -1.57
N ILE A 110 10.33 -9.15 -0.28
CA ILE A 110 10.97 -9.97 0.77
C ILE A 110 10.31 -11.35 0.75
N ASP A 111 11.08 -12.41 1.01
CA ASP A 111 10.53 -13.73 1.30
C ASP A 111 9.43 -13.65 2.37
N SER A 112 8.31 -14.35 2.18
CA SER A 112 7.13 -14.22 3.05
C SER A 112 7.41 -14.68 4.48
N ALA A 113 8.25 -15.68 4.69
CA ALA A 113 8.59 -16.15 6.04
C ALA A 113 9.54 -15.16 6.74
N MET A 114 10.45 -14.54 5.99
CA MET A 114 11.26 -13.44 6.52
C MET A 114 10.41 -12.20 6.83
N LEU A 115 9.52 -11.80 5.93
CA LEU A 115 8.62 -10.66 6.12
C LEU A 115 7.74 -10.83 7.36
N CYS A 116 7.16 -12.03 7.54
CA CYS A 116 6.36 -12.36 8.72
C CYS A 116 7.14 -12.19 10.02
N ARG A 117 8.38 -12.71 10.08
CA ARG A 117 9.26 -12.54 11.25
C ARG A 117 9.56 -11.07 11.53
N MET A 118 9.95 -10.31 10.51
CA MET A 118 10.25 -8.88 10.67
C MET A 118 9.05 -8.08 11.21
N MET A 119 7.83 -8.44 10.82
CA MET A 119 6.62 -7.77 11.31
C MET A 119 6.23 -8.15 12.73
N GLN A 120 6.69 -9.30 13.25
CA GLN A 120 6.43 -9.71 14.63
C GLN A 120 7.38 -9.04 15.64
N ASP A 121 8.51 -8.53 15.16
CA ASP A 121 9.56 -7.90 15.97
C ASP A 121 9.44 -6.36 16.06
N ILE A 122 8.47 -5.76 15.34
CA ILE A 122 8.24 -4.30 15.25
C ILE A 122 6.92 -3.97 15.93
#